data_AF-A0A8T4HNS1-F1
#
_entry.id   AF-A0A8T4HNS1-F1
#
_cell.length_a   1.000
_cell.length_b   1.000
_cell.length_c   1.000
_cell.angle_alpha   90.00
_cell.angle_beta   90.00
_cell.angle_gamma   90.00
#
_symmetry.space_group_name_H-M   'P 1'
#
loop_
_entity.id
_entity.type
_entity.pdbx_description
1 polymer ?
#
loop_
_entity_poly.entity_id
_entity_poly.type
_entity_poly.pdbx_seq_one_letter_code
_entity_poly.pdbx_strand_id
1 'polypeptide(L)'
;MADSELVDADLLERLLRLPGEAFTRLQYLAPAVGCFNRCTFCSQSAGREVWQLTKEGVEGLLHTLHAAAFQRGLTIASGRAHRPGVLFPYLDNDIGSYPYLEDYARIARDILRVRLRFSTVGYSSRSAWLSEMHRNLVEDVGDVFDGVRFSVTPYAAGYRAHNGSMSREAYLEDFAAALATYRPLLDALGHGAATAACELRFPPLVGLGEVTDTVLEGRHVLACGPHLLISEHRSDGELPLSVVDRLTPKGQPVFSSSGLSYLHVVGDAVKVTAEAVQAALNDDLRVPHRVRTVRVHRFNNADGPYYASDPDFLDDGKVRAVHIYPSTKKRSVSGYTDATRWFLNHLLAHKNARGVARRAEFFEATEMDVRAVRAGLVEEAGTLSSVDSAASRHIRDRVFPLVDFYATALERAGYPPAAFFSPSFTIDTGQIVNQGRAKYLFKGLTATWDEPMTPREERAHVELGIPSVRGLVWRIAPLPVAQGNPSTAVTGAKNTSSSTANLSVEELDPQGLATNARSTNTALRRYVIPVPDRWLEHVDLDTGSRIHALPGLL
;
A
#
# COMPACT_ATOMS: atom_id res chain seq x y z
N MET A 1 11.07 7.36 39.15
CA MET A 1 10.79 6.03 39.71
C MET A 1 9.58 5.53 38.95
N ALA A 2 9.68 4.45 38.18
CA ALA A 2 8.51 3.87 37.52
C ALA A 2 7.57 3.34 38.61
N ASP A 3 6.26 3.57 38.48
CA ASP A 3 5.27 2.95 39.36
C ASP A 3 5.46 1.44 39.34
N SER A 4 5.99 0.87 40.42
CA SER A 4 6.32 -0.55 40.47
C SER A 4 5.07 -1.44 40.45
N GLU A 5 3.87 -0.86 40.58
CA GLU A 5 2.59 -1.57 40.54
C GLU A 5 2.18 -1.97 39.12
N LEU A 6 2.66 -1.28 38.08
CA LEU A 6 2.32 -1.56 36.67
C LEU A 6 3.36 -2.47 35.98
N VAL A 7 4.42 -2.86 36.67
CA VAL A 7 5.46 -3.75 36.12
C VAL A 7 5.15 -5.19 36.49
N ASP A 8 4.91 -6.03 35.48
CA ASP A 8 4.70 -7.47 35.68
C ASP A 8 6.05 -8.17 35.84
N ALA A 9 6.29 -8.78 37.01
CA ALA A 9 7.58 -9.36 37.36
C ALA A 9 7.96 -10.57 36.49
N ASP A 10 6.98 -11.41 36.15
CA ASP A 10 7.19 -12.61 35.34
C ASP A 10 7.51 -12.23 33.89
N LEU A 11 6.79 -11.24 33.33
CA LEU A 11 7.06 -10.69 32.02
C LEU A 11 8.42 -9.99 31.99
N LEU A 12 8.77 -9.22 33.03
CA LEU A 12 10.07 -8.55 33.13
C LEU A 12 11.21 -9.56 33.03
N GLU A 13 11.15 -10.65 33.80
CA GLU A 13 12.18 -11.70 33.78
C GLU A 13 12.34 -12.29 32.36
N ARG A 14 11.23 -12.51 31.66
CA ARG A 14 11.24 -13.05 30.29
C ARG A 14 11.79 -12.05 29.29
N LEU A 15 11.41 -10.78 29.38
CA LEU A 15 11.91 -9.71 28.51
C LEU A 15 13.42 -9.47 28.69
N LEU A 16 13.95 -9.64 29.90
CA LEU A 16 15.39 -9.53 30.16
C LEU A 16 16.21 -10.61 29.43
N ARG A 17 15.60 -11.75 29.09
CA ARG A 17 16.26 -12.85 28.34
C ARG A 17 16.25 -12.64 26.82
N LEU A 18 15.49 -11.68 26.31
CA LEU A 18 15.44 -11.40 24.88
C LEU A 18 16.74 -10.74 24.38
N PRO A 19 17.11 -10.93 23.10
CA PRO A 19 18.26 -10.25 22.53
C PRO A 19 18.05 -8.72 22.53
N GLY A 20 19.13 -7.94 22.66
CA GLY A 20 19.03 -6.49 22.81
C GLY A 20 18.39 -5.80 21.59
N GLU A 21 18.59 -6.35 20.40
CA GLU A 21 17.95 -5.90 19.17
C GLU A 21 16.44 -6.04 19.16
N ALA A 22 15.83 -6.91 19.98
CA ALA A 22 14.38 -6.98 20.13
C ALA A 22 13.80 -5.67 20.69
N PHE A 23 14.63 -4.86 21.37
CA PHE A 23 14.28 -3.53 21.87
C PHE A 23 14.79 -2.44 20.93
N THR A 24 16.08 -2.45 20.60
CA THR A 24 16.70 -1.34 19.84
C THR A 24 16.27 -1.33 18.38
N ARG A 25 15.90 -2.48 17.80
CA ARG A 25 15.37 -2.62 16.43
C ARG A 25 13.87 -2.93 16.40
N LEU A 26 13.17 -2.73 17.51
CA LEU A 26 11.71 -2.80 17.55
C LEU A 26 11.11 -1.80 16.57
N GLN A 27 10.32 -2.30 15.63
CA GLN A 27 9.60 -1.48 14.67
C GLN A 27 8.11 -1.54 14.93
N TYR A 28 7.59 -2.74 15.09
CA TYR A 28 6.16 -2.98 15.23
C TYR A 28 5.87 -3.37 16.68
N LEU A 29 5.14 -2.53 17.40
CA LEU A 29 4.60 -2.87 18.72
C LEU A 29 3.08 -2.83 18.57
N ALA A 30 2.53 -3.89 17.98
CA ALA A 30 1.14 -3.93 17.59
C ALA A 30 0.30 -4.32 18.82
N PRO A 31 -0.63 -3.47 19.29
CA PRO A 31 -1.48 -3.80 20.43
C PRO A 31 -2.61 -4.76 20.04
N ALA A 32 -2.82 -4.99 18.74
CA ALA A 32 -3.84 -5.87 18.21
C ALA A 32 -3.35 -6.61 16.97
N VAL A 33 -3.93 -7.79 16.74
CA VAL A 33 -3.82 -8.53 15.47
C VAL A 33 -5.20 -8.82 14.92
N GLY A 34 -5.33 -8.82 13.60
CA GLY A 34 -6.62 -8.95 12.92
C GLY A 34 -7.27 -7.61 12.59
N CYS A 35 -8.17 -7.60 11.62
CA CYS A 35 -8.74 -6.37 11.07
C CYS A 35 -10.16 -6.58 10.53
N PHE A 36 -11.13 -5.86 11.08
CA PHE A 36 -12.53 -5.92 10.66
C PHE A 36 -12.77 -5.42 9.21
N ASN A 37 -11.89 -4.55 8.69
CA ASN A 37 -12.02 -4.00 7.33
C ASN A 37 -11.89 -5.06 6.23
N ARG A 38 -11.30 -6.23 6.52
CA ARG A 38 -11.24 -7.41 5.62
C ARG A 38 -10.90 -7.07 4.17
N CYS A 39 -9.91 -6.19 3.97
CA CYS A 39 -9.51 -5.77 2.63
C CYS A 39 -9.17 -6.99 1.77
N THR A 40 -9.80 -7.11 0.59
CA THR A 40 -9.61 -8.28 -0.29
C THR A 40 -8.16 -8.47 -0.73
N PHE A 41 -7.40 -7.39 -0.75
CA PHE A 41 -5.99 -7.38 -1.11
C PHE A 41 -5.02 -7.40 0.07
N CYS A 42 -5.52 -7.45 1.31
CA CYS A 42 -4.74 -7.14 2.52
C CYS A 42 -3.31 -7.68 2.44
N SER A 43 -2.35 -6.76 2.30
CA SER A 43 -0.94 -7.08 2.06
C SER A 43 -0.28 -7.76 3.26
N GLN A 44 -0.95 -7.69 4.42
CA GLN A 44 -0.49 -8.27 5.69
C GLN A 44 -1.26 -9.56 6.02
N SER A 45 -2.22 -9.94 5.18
CA SER A 45 -3.06 -11.14 5.33
C SER A 45 -3.69 -11.24 6.73
N ALA A 46 -4.17 -10.11 7.25
CA ALA A 46 -4.86 -10.00 8.54
C ALA A 46 -6.11 -10.88 8.61
N GLY A 47 -6.33 -11.47 9.79
CA GLY A 47 -7.55 -12.20 10.13
C GLY A 47 -8.78 -11.29 10.22
N ARG A 48 -9.97 -11.88 10.17
CA ARG A 48 -11.24 -11.14 10.24
C ARG A 48 -11.72 -10.86 11.67
N GLU A 49 -11.15 -11.56 12.65
CA GLU A 49 -11.42 -11.42 14.08
C GLU A 49 -10.22 -10.74 14.72
N VAL A 50 -10.43 -10.04 15.84
CA VAL A 50 -9.40 -9.21 16.48
C VAL A 50 -9.04 -9.78 17.84
N TRP A 51 -7.74 -9.98 18.06
CA TRP A 51 -7.19 -10.21 19.39
C TRP A 51 -6.34 -9.00 19.76
N GLN A 52 -6.64 -8.39 20.89
CA GLN A 52 -6.04 -7.11 21.27
C GLN A 52 -5.74 -7.06 22.76
N LEU A 53 -4.79 -6.21 23.11
CA LEU A 53 -4.51 -5.88 24.48
C LEU A 53 -5.70 -5.13 25.08
N THR A 54 -6.07 -5.47 26.31
CA THR A 54 -6.97 -4.64 27.12
C THR A 54 -6.23 -3.39 27.60
N LYS A 55 -6.92 -2.45 28.26
CA LYS A 55 -6.27 -1.30 28.90
C LYS A 55 -5.16 -1.75 29.87
N GLU A 56 -5.48 -2.71 30.73
CA GLU A 56 -4.49 -3.29 31.66
C GLU A 56 -3.34 -3.95 30.90
N GLY A 57 -3.64 -4.67 29.81
CA GLY A 57 -2.62 -5.33 29.00
C GLY A 57 -1.64 -4.37 28.34
N VAL A 58 -2.12 -3.24 27.81
CA VAL A 58 -1.25 -2.23 27.19
C VAL A 58 -0.42 -1.47 28.23
N GLU A 59 -1.01 -1.12 29.37
CA GLU A 59 -0.29 -0.50 30.50
C GLU A 59 0.81 -1.42 31.00
N GLY A 60 0.46 -2.66 31.35
CA GLY A 60 1.39 -3.66 31.87
C GLY A 60 2.51 -3.97 30.89
N LEU A 61 2.20 -4.21 29.60
CA LEU A 61 3.21 -4.53 28.60
C LEU A 61 4.21 -3.38 28.41
N LEU A 62 3.73 -2.15 28.18
CA LEU A 62 4.62 -1.05 27.83
C LEU A 62 5.47 -0.60 29.04
N HIS A 63 4.91 -0.58 30.25
CA HIS A 63 5.68 -0.30 31.46
C HIS A 63 6.76 -1.36 31.71
N THR A 64 6.42 -2.63 31.53
CA THR A 64 7.37 -3.74 31.71
C THR A 64 8.45 -3.75 30.63
N LEU A 65 8.09 -3.43 29.38
CA LEU A 65 9.03 -3.27 28.27
C LEU A 65 10.04 -2.14 28.54
N HIS A 66 9.56 -0.99 29.03
CA HIS A 66 10.43 0.10 29.46
C HIS A 66 11.35 -0.31 30.61
N ALA A 67 10.83 -0.98 31.64
CA ALA A 67 11.63 -1.45 32.78
C ALA A 67 12.75 -2.39 32.33
N ALA A 68 12.45 -3.36 31.45
CA ALA A 68 13.44 -4.28 30.89
C ALA A 68 14.51 -3.56 30.06
N ALA A 69 14.11 -2.59 29.23
CA ALA A 69 15.04 -1.78 28.44
C ALA A 69 15.94 -0.94 29.35
N PHE A 70 15.36 -0.25 30.34
CA PHE A 70 16.05 0.60 31.30
C PHE A 70 17.09 -0.17 32.11
N GLN A 71 16.74 -1.33 32.67
CA GLN A 71 17.67 -2.18 33.43
C GLN A 71 18.87 -2.63 32.60
N ARG A 72 18.71 -2.73 31.28
CA ARG A 72 19.75 -3.14 30.34
C ARG A 72 20.47 -1.98 29.67
N GLY A 73 20.15 -0.73 30.02
CA GLY A 73 20.70 0.46 29.37
C GLY A 73 20.34 0.57 27.88
N LEU A 74 19.21 0.01 27.46
CA LEU A 74 18.75 0.02 26.07
C LEU A 74 17.76 1.16 25.84
N THR A 75 17.80 1.75 24.64
CA THR A 75 16.78 2.69 24.18
C THR A 75 15.91 2.01 23.14
N ILE A 76 14.59 2.02 23.35
CA ILE A 76 13.64 1.34 22.47
C ILE A 76 13.65 2.02 21.08
N ALA A 77 13.66 1.19 20.02
CA ALA A 77 13.61 1.58 18.61
C ALA A 77 14.76 2.50 18.11
N SER A 78 15.79 2.77 18.91
CA SER A 78 16.87 3.72 18.55
C SER A 78 17.89 3.16 17.56
N GLY A 79 18.09 1.84 17.52
CA GLY A 79 19.13 1.16 16.74
C GLY A 79 18.79 0.95 15.26
N ARG A 80 17.78 1.67 14.73
CA ARG A 80 17.32 1.50 13.35
C ARG A 80 17.84 2.62 12.45
N ALA A 81 18.38 2.25 11.30
CA ALA A 81 18.84 3.22 10.28
C ALA A 81 17.68 4.09 9.74
N HIS A 82 16.49 3.53 9.65
CA HIS A 82 15.29 4.23 9.21
C HIS A 82 14.38 4.54 10.41
N ARG A 83 14.20 5.83 10.69
CA ARG A 83 13.33 6.37 11.76
C ARG A 83 13.70 5.86 13.16
N PRO A 84 14.92 6.13 13.64
CA PRO A 84 15.27 5.79 15.03
C PRO A 84 14.26 6.45 16.00
N GLY A 85 13.83 5.70 17.02
CA GLY A 85 12.91 6.18 18.05
C GLY A 85 11.43 6.25 17.65
N VAL A 86 11.02 5.66 16.51
CA VAL A 86 9.61 5.66 16.07
C VAL A 86 9.00 4.26 16.13
N LEU A 87 7.86 4.06 16.78
CA LEU A 87 7.12 2.80 16.74
C LEU A 87 5.91 2.85 15.81
N PHE A 88 5.60 1.69 15.23
CA PHE A 88 4.43 1.46 14.41
C PHE A 88 3.46 0.61 15.25
N PRO A 89 2.34 1.18 15.76
CA PRO A 89 1.35 0.43 16.52
C PRO A 89 0.45 -0.43 15.62
N TYR A 90 0.89 -0.72 14.41
CA TYR A 90 0.12 -1.49 13.45
C TYR A 90 1.03 -2.35 12.59
N LEU A 91 0.53 -3.53 12.22
CA LEU A 91 1.08 -4.28 11.09
C LEU A 91 -0.08 -4.95 10.35
N ASP A 92 -0.75 -5.90 11.00
CA ASP A 92 -1.83 -6.71 10.48
C ASP A 92 -3.15 -6.44 11.22
N ASN A 93 -3.34 -5.18 11.60
CA ASN A 93 -4.54 -4.61 12.19
C ASN A 93 -4.84 -3.24 11.55
N ASP A 94 -6.04 -2.71 11.80
CA ASP A 94 -6.29 -1.27 11.65
C ASP A 94 -6.26 -0.62 13.03
N ILE A 95 -5.31 0.28 13.25
CA ILE A 95 -5.15 0.91 14.56
C ILE A 95 -6.27 1.89 14.89
N GLY A 96 -6.98 2.41 13.87
CA GLY A 96 -8.13 3.30 14.07
C GLY A 96 -9.32 2.62 14.75
N SER A 97 -9.30 1.29 14.88
CA SER A 97 -10.33 0.52 15.57
C SER A 97 -9.95 0.15 17.01
N TYR A 98 -8.72 0.43 17.45
CA TYR A 98 -8.21 -0.03 18.74
C TYR A 98 -8.67 0.88 19.89
N PRO A 99 -9.39 0.37 20.90
CA PRO A 99 -10.02 1.20 21.93
C PRO A 99 -9.08 1.92 22.88
N TYR A 100 -7.89 1.39 23.09
CA TYR A 100 -6.93 1.95 24.05
C TYR A 100 -5.76 2.63 23.34
N LEU A 101 -5.98 3.17 22.13
CA LEU A 101 -4.93 3.87 21.38
C LEU A 101 -4.48 5.15 22.08
N GLU A 102 -5.39 5.84 22.77
CA GLU A 102 -5.05 6.99 23.61
C GLU A 102 -4.09 6.61 24.74
N ASP A 103 -4.41 5.58 25.52
CA ASP A 103 -3.54 5.09 26.59
C ASP A 103 -2.16 4.66 26.04
N TYR A 104 -2.16 3.90 24.93
CA TYR A 104 -0.94 3.51 24.22
C TYR A 104 -0.09 4.72 23.84
N ALA A 105 -0.71 5.77 23.29
CA ALA A 105 -0.03 6.98 22.84
C ALA A 105 0.58 7.77 24.01
N ARG A 106 -0.16 7.91 25.12
CA ARG A 106 0.33 8.59 26.34
C ARG A 106 1.55 7.84 26.91
N ILE A 107 1.48 6.51 27.04
CA ILE A 107 2.60 5.71 27.56
C ILE A 107 3.80 5.73 26.60
N ALA A 108 3.56 5.70 25.29
CA ALA A 108 4.63 5.82 24.30
C ALA A 108 5.40 7.14 24.44
N ARG A 109 4.68 8.25 24.66
CA ARG A 109 5.27 9.58 24.88
C ARG A 109 5.99 9.68 26.21
N ASP A 110 5.29 9.36 27.30
CA ASP A 110 5.69 9.75 28.65
C ASP A 110 6.64 8.73 29.29
N ILE A 111 6.49 7.45 28.94
CA ILE A 111 7.26 6.34 29.53
C ILE A 111 8.29 5.80 28.55
N LEU A 112 7.87 5.35 27.36
CA LEU A 112 8.80 4.78 26.38
C LEU A 112 9.72 5.83 25.75
N ARG A 113 9.28 7.10 25.73
CA ARG A 113 9.94 8.22 25.05
C ARG A 113 10.22 7.95 23.58
N VAL A 114 9.23 7.37 22.91
CA VAL A 114 9.23 7.09 21.47
C VAL A 114 8.14 7.88 20.77
N ARG A 115 8.31 8.09 19.48
CA ARG A 115 7.29 8.71 18.63
C ARG A 115 6.45 7.62 17.95
N LEU A 116 5.23 7.94 17.56
CA LEU A 116 4.33 6.99 16.91
C LEU A 116 4.07 7.33 15.46
N ARG A 117 3.94 6.31 14.62
CA ARG A 117 3.49 6.48 13.25
C ARG A 117 2.46 5.44 12.89
N PHE A 118 1.33 5.85 12.35
CA PHE A 118 0.34 4.91 11.85
C PHE A 118 -0.25 5.21 10.47
N SER A 119 -0.80 4.14 9.88
CA SER A 119 -1.69 4.19 8.73
C SER A 119 -3.04 3.60 9.12
N THR A 120 -4.14 4.19 8.67
CA THR A 120 -5.51 3.71 8.93
C THR A 120 -6.39 3.93 7.70
N VAL A 121 -7.51 3.21 7.58
CA VAL A 121 -8.59 3.59 6.66
C VAL A 121 -9.67 4.46 7.33
N GLY A 122 -9.41 4.94 8.54
CA GLY A 122 -10.35 5.70 9.36
C GLY A 122 -11.03 4.85 10.42
N TYR A 123 -11.98 5.45 11.12
CA TYR A 123 -12.78 4.82 12.17
C TYR A 123 -14.26 5.18 11.95
N SER A 124 -15.18 4.45 12.60
CA SER A 124 -16.60 4.81 12.48
C SER A 124 -16.94 6.00 13.37
N SER A 125 -17.40 7.09 12.75
CA SER A 125 -17.90 8.28 13.45
C SER A 125 -19.19 8.01 14.23
N ARG A 126 -19.87 6.91 13.93
CA ARG A 126 -21.06 6.42 14.66
C ARG A 126 -20.72 5.77 15.99
N SER A 127 -19.46 5.37 16.17
CA SER A 127 -18.96 4.95 17.48
C SER A 127 -18.59 6.20 18.30
N ALA A 128 -19.44 6.53 19.26
CA ALA A 128 -19.21 7.69 20.14
C ALA A 128 -17.88 7.58 20.89
N TRP A 129 -17.53 6.37 21.34
CA TRP A 129 -16.31 6.12 22.09
C TRP A 129 -15.06 6.20 21.21
N LEU A 130 -15.08 5.67 19.96
CA LEU A 130 -13.96 5.84 19.02
C LEU A 130 -13.77 7.31 18.68
N SER A 131 -14.87 8.01 18.42
CA SER A 131 -14.83 9.42 18.06
C SER A 131 -14.25 10.28 19.17
N GLU A 132 -14.59 10.00 20.42
CA GLU A 132 -14.03 10.69 21.58
C GLU A 132 -12.54 10.40 21.74
N MET A 133 -12.16 9.12 21.73
CA MET A 133 -10.76 8.69 21.84
C MET A 133 -9.87 9.33 20.74
N HIS A 134 -10.36 9.41 19.50
CA HIS A 134 -9.63 10.06 18.41
C HIS A 134 -9.53 11.59 18.54
N ARG A 135 -10.54 12.27 19.10
CA ARG A 135 -10.45 13.69 19.45
C ARG A 135 -9.38 13.92 20.52
N ASN A 136 -9.42 13.16 21.61
CA ASN A 136 -8.45 13.25 22.70
C ASN A 136 -7.02 12.99 22.20
N LEU A 137 -6.82 12.02 21.31
CA LEU A 137 -5.53 11.76 20.68
C LEU A 137 -4.97 12.98 19.95
N VAL A 138 -5.81 13.72 19.24
CA VAL A 138 -5.42 14.90 18.46
C VAL A 138 -5.17 16.09 19.39
N GLU A 139 -6.03 16.29 20.39
CA GLU A 139 -6.01 17.46 21.28
C GLU A 139 -4.93 17.36 22.37
N ASP A 140 -4.76 16.19 22.99
CA ASP A 140 -3.93 16.04 24.21
C ASP A 140 -2.60 15.30 23.99
N VAL A 141 -2.53 14.47 22.94
CA VAL A 141 -1.44 13.51 22.74
C VAL A 141 -0.82 13.62 21.34
N GLY A 142 -1.22 14.63 20.56
CA GLY A 142 -0.83 14.78 19.16
C GLY A 142 0.69 14.86 18.94
N ASP A 143 1.42 15.39 19.92
CA ASP A 143 2.87 15.61 19.89
C ASP A 143 3.70 14.32 19.83
N VAL A 144 3.12 13.18 20.24
CA VAL A 144 3.78 11.87 20.12
C VAL A 144 3.91 11.42 18.67
N PHE A 145 3.07 11.91 17.74
CA PHE A 145 3.02 11.38 16.39
C PHE A 145 4.13 11.94 15.50
N ASP A 146 4.83 11.04 14.81
CA ASP A 146 5.79 11.32 13.72
C ASP A 146 5.16 11.25 12.33
N GLY A 147 3.99 10.62 12.23
CA GLY A 147 3.23 10.65 11.01
C GLY A 147 1.90 9.91 11.11
N VAL A 148 0.90 10.44 10.44
CA VAL A 148 -0.44 9.86 10.33
C VAL A 148 -0.79 9.79 8.86
N ARG A 149 -1.18 8.60 8.39
CA ARG A 149 -1.58 8.41 6.99
C ARG A 149 -2.97 7.81 6.89
N PHE A 150 -3.78 8.40 6.02
CA PHE A 150 -5.06 7.83 5.63
C PHE A 150 -4.91 7.04 4.34
N SER A 151 -5.37 5.80 4.34
CA SER A 151 -5.31 4.90 3.19
C SER A 151 -6.64 4.95 2.45
N VAL A 152 -6.66 5.61 1.30
CA VAL A 152 -7.81 5.68 0.41
C VAL A 152 -7.77 4.46 -0.51
N THR A 153 -8.57 3.45 -0.20
CA THR A 153 -8.49 2.15 -0.87
C THR A 153 -9.87 1.61 -1.27
N PRO A 154 -10.01 1.09 -2.51
CA PRO A 154 -11.30 0.59 -3.01
C PRO A 154 -11.67 -0.79 -2.44
N TYR A 155 -10.90 -1.30 -1.49
CA TYR A 155 -11.02 -2.66 -0.99
C TYR A 155 -11.42 -2.74 0.48
N ALA A 156 -11.47 -1.62 1.20
CA ALA A 156 -12.04 -1.58 2.55
C ALA A 156 -13.49 -2.08 2.50
N ALA A 157 -13.93 -2.79 3.55
CA ALA A 157 -15.28 -3.35 3.61
C ALA A 157 -16.35 -2.28 3.37
N GLY A 158 -16.24 -1.11 4.01
CA GLY A 158 -17.16 0.01 3.83
C GLY A 158 -17.23 0.52 2.39
N TYR A 159 -16.08 0.63 1.70
CA TYR A 159 -16.06 1.05 0.30
C TYR A 159 -16.72 0.04 -0.65
N ARG A 160 -16.59 -1.26 -0.36
CA ARG A 160 -17.15 -2.34 -1.18
C ARG A 160 -18.63 -2.63 -0.89
N ALA A 161 -19.20 -2.02 0.13
CA ALA A 161 -20.48 -2.43 0.70
C ALA A 161 -21.64 -2.35 -0.31
N HIS A 162 -22.35 -3.47 -0.43
CA HIS A 162 -23.60 -3.65 -1.18
C HIS A 162 -24.63 -4.44 -0.35
N ASN A 163 -24.47 -4.50 0.98
CA ASN A 163 -25.32 -5.28 1.88
C ASN A 163 -26.01 -4.38 2.92
N GLY A 164 -27.12 -4.83 3.49
CA GLY A 164 -27.99 -3.99 4.35
C GLY A 164 -27.38 -3.49 5.66
N SER A 165 -26.15 -3.88 6.02
CA SER A 165 -25.46 -3.47 7.25
C SER A 165 -24.31 -2.48 7.02
N MET A 166 -23.91 -2.23 5.77
CA MET A 166 -22.82 -1.31 5.44
C MET A 166 -23.18 -0.49 4.19
N SER A 167 -22.61 0.71 4.06
CA SER A 167 -22.73 1.47 2.82
C SER A 167 -21.46 2.24 2.49
N ARG A 168 -21.21 2.42 1.18
CA ARG A 168 -20.13 3.30 0.71
C ARG A 168 -20.34 4.74 1.16
N GLU A 169 -21.59 5.19 1.27
CA GLU A 169 -21.92 6.53 1.74
C GLU A 169 -21.59 6.71 3.23
N ALA A 170 -21.96 5.75 4.09
CA ALA A 170 -21.54 5.77 5.49
C ALA A 170 -20.01 5.72 5.62
N TYR A 171 -19.33 4.98 4.74
CA TYR A 171 -17.87 4.94 4.72
C TYR A 171 -17.27 6.29 4.30
N LEU A 172 -17.92 7.02 3.38
CA LEU A 172 -17.53 8.37 2.97
C LEU A 172 -17.66 9.35 4.14
N GLU A 173 -18.77 9.30 4.87
CA GLU A 173 -18.99 10.14 6.06
C GLU A 173 -17.96 9.83 7.16
N ASP A 174 -17.73 8.55 7.45
CA ASP A 174 -16.75 8.13 8.45
C ASP A 174 -15.33 8.57 8.07
N PHE A 175 -14.95 8.43 6.80
CA PHE A 175 -13.65 8.87 6.31
C PHE A 175 -13.49 10.40 6.36
N ALA A 176 -14.52 11.15 5.97
CA ALA A 176 -14.53 12.62 6.06
C ALA A 176 -14.44 13.10 7.53
N ALA A 177 -15.21 12.48 8.43
CA ALA A 177 -15.17 12.78 9.86
C ALA A 177 -13.78 12.50 10.47
N ALA A 178 -13.14 11.40 10.07
CA ALA A 178 -11.78 11.10 10.51
C ALA A 178 -10.76 12.12 9.99
N LEU A 179 -10.85 12.52 8.72
CA LEU A 179 -10.00 13.57 8.14
C LEU A 179 -10.20 14.92 8.82
N ALA A 180 -11.44 15.29 9.16
CA ALA A 180 -11.76 16.52 9.87
C ALA A 180 -11.17 16.51 11.29
N THR A 181 -11.36 15.40 12.01
CA THR A 181 -10.83 15.21 13.38
C THR A 181 -9.31 15.31 13.40
N TYR A 182 -8.62 14.68 12.46
CA TYR A 182 -7.16 14.67 12.43
C TYR A 182 -6.52 15.92 11.83
N ARG A 183 -7.29 16.79 11.15
CA ARG A 183 -6.74 17.93 10.41
C ARG A 183 -5.79 18.82 11.24
N PRO A 184 -6.11 19.24 12.48
CA PRO A 184 -5.19 20.07 13.26
C PRO A 184 -3.82 19.41 13.47
N LEU A 185 -3.82 18.10 13.73
CA LEU A 185 -2.60 17.32 13.88
C LEU A 185 -1.86 17.16 12.54
N LEU A 186 -2.56 16.86 11.44
CA LEU A 186 -1.93 16.73 10.12
C LEU A 186 -1.26 18.03 9.67
N ASP A 187 -1.89 19.18 9.94
CA ASP A 187 -1.34 20.50 9.65
C ASP A 187 -0.12 20.80 10.54
N ALA A 188 -0.18 20.45 11.84
CA ALA A 188 0.95 20.62 12.77
C ALA A 188 2.16 19.73 12.42
N LEU A 189 1.94 18.50 11.94
CA LEU A 189 3.00 17.60 11.47
C LEU A 189 3.65 18.07 10.16
N GLY A 190 2.94 18.91 9.40
CA GLY A 190 3.30 19.28 8.04
C GLY A 190 2.99 18.16 7.03
N HIS A 191 2.40 18.53 5.90
CA HIS A 191 2.01 17.56 4.87
C HIS A 191 3.23 16.95 4.18
N GLY A 192 3.17 15.64 3.97
CA GLY A 192 4.22 14.90 3.31
C GLY A 192 3.98 13.40 3.40
N ALA A 193 4.41 12.66 2.37
CA ALA A 193 4.34 11.20 2.41
C ALA A 193 5.00 10.64 3.68
N ALA A 194 6.10 11.25 4.13
CA ALA A 194 6.82 10.85 5.34
C ALA A 194 6.16 11.28 6.67
N THR A 195 5.15 12.15 6.67
CA THR A 195 4.56 12.78 7.86
C THR A 195 3.03 12.61 7.81
N ALA A 196 2.31 13.54 7.18
CA ALA A 196 0.86 13.58 7.07
C ALA A 196 0.38 13.53 5.61
N ALA A 197 -0.38 12.51 5.22
CA ALA A 197 -0.86 12.35 3.85
C ALA A 197 -2.05 11.39 3.70
N CYS A 198 -2.77 11.53 2.59
CA CYS A 198 -3.73 10.56 2.07
C CYS A 198 -3.08 9.76 0.92
N GLU A 199 -2.97 8.44 1.06
CA GLU A 199 -2.43 7.56 0.02
C GLU A 199 -3.56 6.89 -0.77
N LEU A 200 -3.64 7.16 -2.07
CA LEU A 200 -4.56 6.50 -2.99
C LEU A 200 -3.86 5.32 -3.66
N ARG A 201 -4.54 4.16 -3.65
CA ARG A 201 -4.11 2.92 -4.33
C ARG A 201 -5.20 2.44 -5.26
N PHE A 202 -4.87 2.31 -6.55
CA PHE A 202 -5.82 1.90 -7.57
C PHE A 202 -5.76 0.38 -7.81
N PRO A 203 -6.87 -0.25 -8.21
CA PRO A 203 -6.83 -1.61 -8.75
C PRO A 203 -5.96 -1.66 -10.01
N PRO A 204 -5.30 -2.80 -10.29
CA PRO A 204 -4.55 -2.94 -11.53
C PRO A 204 -5.51 -3.12 -12.71
N LEU A 205 -5.21 -2.54 -13.87
CA LEU A 205 -5.82 -2.97 -15.12
C LEU A 205 -5.11 -4.24 -15.56
N VAL A 206 -5.82 -5.38 -15.52
CA VAL A 206 -5.28 -6.68 -15.93
C VAL A 206 -6.08 -7.22 -17.11
N GLY A 207 -5.41 -7.35 -18.26
CA GLY A 207 -5.93 -8.06 -19.42
C GLY A 207 -5.21 -9.39 -19.61
N LEU A 208 -5.98 -10.47 -19.65
CA LEU A 208 -5.46 -11.80 -19.97
C LEU A 208 -5.60 -12.04 -21.46
N GLY A 209 -4.57 -12.64 -22.07
CA GLY A 209 -4.55 -12.91 -23.49
C GLY A 209 -3.21 -13.49 -23.90
N GLU A 210 -3.20 -14.21 -25.02
CA GLU A 210 -1.95 -14.69 -25.59
C GLU A 210 -1.03 -13.50 -25.87
N VAL A 211 0.26 -13.67 -25.54
CA VAL A 211 1.29 -12.69 -25.84
C VAL A 211 1.95 -13.13 -27.13
N THR A 212 1.84 -12.30 -28.16
CA THR A 212 2.65 -12.44 -29.37
C THR A 212 4.02 -11.83 -29.10
N ASP A 213 5.06 -12.61 -29.37
CA ASP A 213 6.48 -12.23 -29.31
C ASP A 213 7.13 -12.86 -30.56
N THR A 214 7.32 -12.05 -31.60
CA THR A 214 7.67 -12.55 -32.92
C THR A 214 8.39 -11.50 -33.77
N VAL A 215 8.83 -11.89 -34.97
CA VAL A 215 9.42 -10.98 -35.96
C VAL A 215 8.51 -10.91 -37.18
N LEU A 216 8.01 -9.71 -37.50
CA LEU A 216 7.25 -9.43 -38.72
C LEU A 216 7.99 -8.35 -39.50
N GLU A 217 8.16 -8.53 -40.80
CA GLU A 217 8.83 -7.54 -41.67
C GLU A 217 10.26 -7.18 -41.21
N GLY A 218 10.93 -8.15 -40.59
CA GLY A 218 12.28 -8.00 -40.02
C GLY A 218 12.32 -7.16 -38.75
N ARG A 219 11.19 -6.91 -38.08
CA ARG A 219 11.06 -6.12 -36.85
C ARG A 219 10.49 -6.97 -35.73
N HIS A 220 11.03 -6.82 -34.53
CA HIS A 220 10.44 -7.41 -33.34
C HIS A 220 9.06 -6.80 -33.06
N VAL A 221 8.08 -7.66 -32.80
CA VAL A 221 6.69 -7.31 -32.50
C VAL A 221 6.26 -8.00 -31.22
N LEU A 222 5.81 -7.19 -30.25
CA LEU A 222 5.17 -7.64 -29.03
C LEU A 222 3.70 -7.21 -29.05
N ALA A 223 2.78 -8.11 -28.76
CA ALA A 223 1.36 -7.75 -28.68
C ALA A 223 0.61 -8.53 -27.61
N CYS A 224 -0.34 -7.84 -26.95
CA CYS A 224 -1.31 -8.46 -26.05
C CYS A 224 -2.50 -7.52 -25.83
N GLY A 225 -3.72 -8.03 -26.00
CA GLY A 225 -4.93 -7.22 -25.90
C GLY A 225 -4.90 -6.04 -26.89
N PRO A 226 -5.20 -4.80 -26.45
CA PRO A 226 -5.20 -3.62 -27.32
C PRO A 226 -3.79 -3.14 -27.67
N HIS A 227 -2.74 -3.69 -27.07
CA HIS A 227 -1.38 -3.17 -27.20
C HIS A 227 -0.60 -3.92 -28.28
N LEU A 228 -0.12 -3.20 -29.28
CA LEU A 228 0.81 -3.64 -30.31
C LEU A 228 2.07 -2.76 -30.23
N LEU A 229 3.23 -3.37 -29.99
CA LEU A 229 4.53 -2.72 -29.92
C LEU A 229 5.37 -3.21 -31.11
N ILE A 230 5.82 -2.29 -31.96
CA ILE A 230 6.59 -2.60 -33.17
C ILE A 230 7.96 -1.94 -33.06
N SER A 231 9.04 -2.71 -33.14
CA SER A 231 10.41 -2.16 -33.10
C SER A 231 10.64 -1.19 -34.27
N GLU A 232 11.13 0.02 -33.96
CA GLU A 232 11.53 1.01 -34.97
C GLU A 232 12.80 0.61 -35.73
N HIS A 233 13.55 -0.37 -35.21
CA HIS A 233 14.70 -0.95 -35.89
C HIS A 233 14.44 -2.39 -36.33
N ARG A 234 15.08 -2.79 -37.43
CA ARG A 234 15.12 -4.20 -37.80
C ARG A 234 15.99 -4.97 -36.81
N SER A 235 15.55 -6.15 -36.40
CA SER A 235 16.21 -6.99 -35.40
C SER A 235 15.80 -8.44 -35.60
N ASP A 236 16.59 -9.35 -35.06
CA ASP A 236 16.33 -10.80 -35.00
C ASP A 236 15.29 -11.21 -33.94
N GLY A 237 14.86 -10.28 -33.08
CA GLY A 237 13.69 -10.43 -32.21
C GLY A 237 13.99 -10.33 -30.72
N GLU A 238 15.24 -10.52 -30.28
CA GLU A 238 15.51 -10.59 -28.85
C GLU A 238 15.89 -9.22 -28.26
N LEU A 239 15.08 -8.75 -27.32
CA LEU A 239 15.40 -7.57 -26.51
C LEU A 239 16.49 -7.92 -25.46
N PRO A 240 17.53 -7.07 -25.31
CA PRO A 240 18.51 -7.21 -24.23
C PRO A 240 17.85 -7.13 -22.85
N LEU A 241 18.32 -7.93 -21.91
CA LEU A 241 17.86 -7.88 -20.52
C LEU A 241 18.26 -6.55 -19.87
N SER A 242 17.28 -5.86 -19.31
CA SER A 242 17.43 -4.70 -18.46
C SER A 242 17.35 -5.12 -16.99
N VAL A 243 18.17 -4.50 -16.15
CA VAL A 243 18.11 -4.64 -14.69
C VAL A 243 18.11 -3.27 -14.05
N VAL A 244 17.65 -3.18 -12.80
CA VAL A 244 17.85 -1.98 -11.98
C VAL A 244 19.32 -1.96 -11.54
N ASP A 245 20.12 -1.14 -12.21
CA ASP A 245 21.56 -1.01 -11.98
C ASP A 245 21.85 -0.28 -10.66
N ARG A 246 21.14 0.81 -10.42
CA ARG A 246 21.29 1.62 -9.20
C ARG A 246 20.03 2.44 -8.91
N LEU A 247 20.00 3.06 -7.73
CA LEU A 247 18.99 4.05 -7.37
C LEU A 247 19.59 5.45 -7.41
N THR A 248 18.80 6.43 -7.86
CA THR A 248 19.11 7.85 -7.66
C THR A 248 19.03 8.21 -6.17
N PRO A 249 19.59 9.36 -5.73
CA PRO A 249 19.41 9.84 -4.34
C PRO A 249 17.94 10.01 -3.92
N LYS A 250 17.03 10.14 -4.90
CA LYS A 250 15.57 10.24 -4.71
C LYS A 250 14.86 8.88 -4.82
N GLY A 251 15.60 7.77 -4.79
CA GLY A 251 15.06 6.41 -4.84
C GLY A 251 14.38 6.03 -6.16
N GLN A 252 14.69 6.72 -7.26
CA GLN A 252 14.23 6.31 -8.60
C GLN A 252 15.18 5.28 -9.20
N PRO A 253 14.68 4.23 -9.85
CA PRO A 253 15.53 3.23 -10.49
C PRO A 253 16.26 3.84 -11.70
N VAL A 254 17.52 3.46 -11.87
CA VAL A 254 18.29 3.68 -13.09
C VAL A 254 18.52 2.31 -13.71
N PHE A 255 18.11 2.13 -14.96
CA PHE A 255 18.21 0.86 -15.65
C PHE A 255 19.56 0.72 -16.36
N SER A 256 20.05 -0.53 -16.50
CA SER A 256 21.29 -0.86 -17.21
C SER A 256 21.26 -0.55 -18.72
N SER A 257 20.07 -0.31 -19.27
CA SER A 257 19.82 0.03 -20.67
C SER A 257 18.77 1.13 -20.76
N SER A 258 18.84 1.97 -21.80
CA SER A 258 17.82 2.97 -22.13
C SER A 258 16.58 2.38 -22.81
N GLY A 259 16.49 1.05 -22.92
CA GLY A 259 15.46 0.35 -23.68
C GLY A 259 15.72 0.46 -25.19
N LEU A 260 14.81 -0.06 -26.01
CA LEU A 260 14.81 0.14 -27.47
C LEU A 260 13.55 0.89 -27.90
N SER A 261 13.62 1.58 -29.05
CA SER A 261 12.52 2.40 -29.56
C SER A 261 11.47 1.55 -30.26
N TYR A 262 10.21 1.69 -29.85
CA TYR A 262 9.07 0.99 -30.45
C TYR A 262 7.95 1.98 -30.74
N LEU A 263 7.21 1.71 -31.82
CA LEU A 263 5.90 2.28 -32.05
C LEU A 263 4.88 1.50 -31.23
N HIS A 264 4.25 2.16 -30.25
CA HIS A 264 3.14 1.62 -29.46
C HIS A 264 1.82 2.05 -30.08
N VAL A 265 1.17 1.10 -30.73
CA VAL A 265 -0.20 1.21 -31.22
C VAL A 265 -1.15 0.63 -30.18
N VAL A 266 -2.15 1.41 -29.78
CA VAL A 266 -3.21 0.99 -28.87
C VAL A 266 -4.54 1.00 -29.63
N GLY A 267 -5.19 -0.16 -29.74
CA GLY A 267 -6.48 -0.30 -30.39
C GLY A 267 -7.05 -1.72 -30.31
N ASP A 268 -8.25 -1.89 -29.76
CA ASP A 268 -8.98 -3.17 -29.66
C ASP A 268 -9.20 -3.81 -31.05
N ALA A 269 -9.34 -2.98 -32.09
CA ALA A 269 -9.57 -3.42 -33.47
C ALA A 269 -8.28 -3.68 -34.26
N VAL A 270 -7.10 -3.41 -33.68
CA VAL A 270 -5.80 -3.59 -34.34
C VAL A 270 -5.43 -5.06 -34.31
N LYS A 271 -5.27 -5.66 -35.50
CA LYS A 271 -4.84 -7.05 -35.64
C LYS A 271 -3.31 -7.13 -35.71
N VAL A 272 -2.75 -8.22 -35.20
CA VAL A 272 -1.31 -8.47 -35.26
C VAL A 272 -0.99 -9.22 -36.56
N THR A 273 -0.79 -8.50 -37.66
CA THR A 273 -0.41 -9.07 -38.96
C THR A 273 0.68 -8.22 -39.63
N ALA A 274 1.36 -8.77 -40.64
CA ALA A 274 2.38 -8.03 -41.39
C ALA A 274 1.80 -6.77 -42.05
N GLU A 275 0.58 -6.84 -42.57
CA GLU A 275 -0.11 -5.70 -43.19
C GLU A 275 -0.43 -4.61 -42.16
N ALA A 276 -0.88 -4.99 -40.96
CA ALA A 276 -1.14 -4.04 -39.89
C ALA A 276 0.15 -3.39 -39.38
N VAL A 277 1.25 -4.13 -39.31
CA VAL A 277 2.58 -3.59 -38.96
C VAL A 277 3.05 -2.57 -40.01
N GLN A 278 2.94 -2.90 -41.29
CA GLN A 278 3.29 -1.96 -42.37
C GLN A 278 2.39 -0.73 -42.36
N ALA A 279 1.07 -0.92 -42.21
CA ALA A 279 0.12 0.19 -42.12
C ALA A 279 0.41 1.08 -40.90
N ALA A 280 0.78 0.51 -39.75
CA ALA A 280 1.14 1.29 -38.56
C ALA A 280 2.39 2.14 -38.79
N LEU A 281 3.41 1.57 -39.43
CA LEU A 281 4.66 2.26 -39.72
C LEU A 281 4.51 3.37 -40.76
N ASN A 282 3.54 3.24 -41.66
CA ASN A 282 3.22 4.22 -42.70
C ASN A 282 2.13 5.23 -42.30
N ASP A 283 1.59 5.14 -41.07
CA ASP A 283 0.46 5.96 -40.59
C ASP A 283 -0.85 5.78 -41.42
N ASP A 284 -1.06 4.56 -41.93
CA ASP A 284 -2.17 4.19 -42.82
C ASP A 284 -3.22 3.27 -42.15
N LEU A 285 -3.16 3.09 -40.82
CA LEU A 285 -4.12 2.26 -40.08
C LEU A 285 -5.53 2.87 -40.11
N ARG A 286 -6.50 2.12 -40.65
CA ARG A 286 -7.91 2.58 -40.82
C ARG A 286 -8.88 2.13 -39.74
N VAL A 287 -8.36 1.72 -38.58
CA VAL A 287 -9.17 1.35 -37.41
C VAL A 287 -9.00 2.40 -36.32
N PRO A 288 -9.94 2.57 -35.39
CA PRO A 288 -9.73 3.45 -34.24
C PRO A 288 -8.50 3.00 -33.44
N HIS A 289 -7.52 3.89 -33.30
CA HIS A 289 -6.28 3.58 -32.59
C HIS A 289 -5.61 4.85 -32.06
N ARG A 290 -4.65 4.68 -31.15
CA ARG A 290 -3.70 5.71 -30.72
C ARG A 290 -2.29 5.21 -30.97
N VAL A 291 -1.39 6.12 -31.34
CA VAL A 291 0.01 5.81 -31.63
C VAL A 291 0.93 6.70 -30.82
N ARG A 292 2.03 6.13 -30.31
CA ARG A 292 3.15 6.89 -29.74
C ARG A 292 4.44 6.08 -29.83
N THR A 293 5.58 6.77 -29.88
CA THR A 293 6.88 6.11 -29.65
C THR A 293 7.11 5.89 -28.16
N VAL A 294 7.66 4.73 -27.80
CA VAL A 294 7.96 4.32 -26.42
C VAL A 294 9.33 3.64 -26.32
N ARG A 295 9.88 3.55 -25.11
CA ARG A 295 11.06 2.73 -24.80
C ARG A 295 10.63 1.41 -24.21
N VAL A 296 10.97 0.31 -24.89
CA VAL A 296 10.67 -1.05 -24.43
C VAL A 296 11.91 -1.69 -23.83
N HIS A 297 11.71 -2.32 -22.68
CA HIS A 297 12.69 -3.06 -21.93
C HIS A 297 12.21 -4.50 -21.75
N ARG A 298 13.16 -5.43 -21.66
CA ARG A 298 12.92 -6.79 -21.16
C ARG A 298 13.49 -6.90 -19.76
N PHE A 299 12.71 -7.40 -18.82
CA PHE A 299 13.11 -7.68 -17.46
C PHE A 299 12.90 -9.17 -17.14
N ASN A 300 13.37 -9.61 -15.97
CA ASN A 300 13.20 -10.97 -15.51
C ASN A 300 12.97 -10.97 -14.00
N ASN A 301 11.90 -11.63 -13.56
CA ASN A 301 11.60 -11.83 -12.14
C ASN A 301 11.57 -13.33 -11.80
N ALA A 302 11.20 -13.72 -10.58
CA ALA A 302 11.16 -15.12 -10.17
C ALA A 302 10.19 -15.98 -10.98
N ASP A 303 9.16 -15.37 -11.60
CA ASP A 303 8.18 -16.03 -12.47
C ASP A 303 8.64 -16.13 -13.94
N GLY A 304 9.70 -15.42 -14.32
CA GLY A 304 10.32 -15.44 -15.65
C GLY A 304 10.32 -14.07 -16.36
N PRO A 305 10.61 -14.05 -17.66
CA PRO A 305 10.75 -12.80 -18.40
C PRO A 305 9.42 -12.05 -18.50
N TYR A 306 9.53 -10.73 -18.62
CA TYR A 306 8.43 -9.84 -18.94
C TYR A 306 8.96 -8.58 -19.65
N TYR A 307 8.08 -7.85 -20.31
CA TYR A 307 8.42 -6.63 -21.03
C TYR A 307 7.75 -5.43 -20.39
N ALA A 308 8.40 -4.27 -20.45
CA ALA A 308 7.83 -3.01 -19.98
C ALA A 308 8.08 -1.90 -20.99
N SER A 309 7.01 -1.18 -21.34
CA SER A 309 7.10 0.09 -22.10
C SER A 309 7.05 1.25 -21.12
N ASP A 310 7.98 2.19 -21.26
CA ASP A 310 8.11 3.41 -20.44
C ASP A 310 7.86 3.17 -18.93
N PRO A 311 8.64 2.30 -18.26
CA PRO A 311 8.37 1.89 -16.88
C PRO A 311 8.50 3.02 -15.82
N ASP A 312 8.95 4.22 -16.21
CA ASP A 312 9.14 5.37 -15.33
C ASP A 312 8.33 6.61 -15.78
N PHE A 313 8.56 7.76 -15.13
CA PHE A 313 8.01 9.04 -15.57
C PHE A 313 8.58 9.42 -16.92
N LEU A 314 7.70 9.78 -17.84
CA LEU A 314 8.05 10.39 -19.12
C LEU A 314 8.55 11.83 -18.92
N ASP A 315 9.18 12.39 -19.96
CA ASP A 315 9.65 13.77 -19.98
C ASP A 315 8.51 14.79 -19.79
N ASP A 316 7.30 14.46 -20.26
CA ASP A 316 6.08 15.25 -20.03
C ASP A 316 5.54 15.13 -18.59
N GLY A 317 6.22 14.37 -17.73
CA GLY A 317 5.87 14.15 -16.33
C GLY A 317 4.74 13.15 -16.10
N LYS A 318 4.22 12.50 -17.14
CA LYS A 318 3.15 11.48 -17.04
C LYS A 318 3.71 10.08 -16.82
N VAL A 319 2.83 9.17 -16.41
CA VAL A 319 3.14 7.73 -16.27
C VAL A 319 2.12 6.94 -17.08
N ARG A 320 2.62 6.21 -18.09
CA ARG A 320 1.82 5.44 -19.06
C ARG A 320 2.43 4.05 -19.30
N ALA A 321 2.97 3.47 -18.23
CA ALA A 321 3.72 2.22 -18.31
C ALA A 321 2.79 1.05 -18.62
N VAL A 322 3.15 0.21 -19.59
CA VAL A 322 2.46 -1.07 -19.85
C VAL A 322 3.46 -2.20 -19.71
N HIS A 323 3.06 -3.24 -18.98
CA HIS A 323 3.86 -4.43 -18.75
C HIS A 323 3.20 -5.63 -19.41
N ILE A 324 3.97 -6.41 -20.17
CA ILE A 324 3.51 -7.59 -20.89
C ILE A 324 4.19 -8.82 -20.31
N TYR A 325 3.41 -9.83 -19.96
CA TYR A 325 3.84 -11.04 -19.27
C TYR A 325 3.57 -12.27 -20.13
N PRO A 326 4.56 -12.79 -20.86
CA PRO A 326 4.46 -14.07 -21.55
C PRO A 326 4.21 -15.21 -20.56
N SER A 327 3.57 -16.29 -21.01
CA SER A 327 3.42 -17.50 -20.21
C SER A 327 4.78 -18.16 -20.00
N THR A 328 4.99 -18.75 -18.83
CA THR A 328 6.23 -19.47 -18.49
C THR A 328 5.89 -20.79 -17.81
N LYS A 329 6.91 -21.59 -17.48
CA LYS A 329 6.70 -22.81 -16.67
C LYS A 329 6.07 -22.53 -15.30
N LYS A 330 6.27 -21.32 -14.75
CA LYS A 330 5.69 -20.89 -13.47
C LYS A 330 4.41 -20.10 -13.66
N ARG A 331 4.40 -19.17 -14.62
CA ARG A 331 3.27 -18.31 -14.95
C ARG A 331 2.35 -19.03 -15.94
N SER A 332 1.27 -19.61 -15.42
CA SER A 332 0.34 -20.45 -16.20
C SER A 332 -0.51 -19.69 -17.21
N VAL A 333 -0.56 -18.37 -17.13
CA VAL A 333 -1.30 -17.49 -18.06
C VAL A 333 -0.41 -16.38 -18.57
N SER A 334 -0.75 -15.86 -19.75
CA SER A 334 -0.13 -14.69 -20.33
C SER A 334 -1.10 -13.50 -20.34
N GLY A 335 -0.55 -12.30 -20.45
CA GLY A 335 -1.37 -11.08 -20.45
C GLY A 335 -0.56 -9.81 -20.27
N TYR A 336 -1.24 -8.75 -19.85
CA TYR A 336 -0.63 -7.46 -19.58
C TYR A 336 -1.21 -6.80 -18.32
N THR A 337 -0.43 -5.87 -17.76
CA THR A 337 -0.92 -4.86 -16.84
C THR A 337 -0.67 -3.46 -17.39
N ASP A 338 -1.71 -2.64 -17.47
CA ASP A 338 -1.55 -1.21 -17.75
C ASP A 338 -1.46 -0.46 -16.42
N ALA A 339 -0.28 0.09 -16.16
CA ALA A 339 0.05 0.86 -14.96
C ALA A 339 -0.05 2.38 -15.21
N THR A 340 -0.80 2.80 -16.23
CA THR A 340 -1.10 4.22 -16.48
C THR A 340 -1.75 4.84 -15.25
N ARG A 341 -1.16 5.95 -14.77
CA ARG A 341 -1.66 6.66 -13.59
C ARG A 341 -2.67 7.72 -14.02
N TRP A 342 -3.86 7.28 -14.42
CA TRP A 342 -4.91 8.14 -14.97
C TRP A 342 -5.18 9.36 -14.10
N PHE A 343 -5.45 9.17 -12.80
CA PHE A 343 -5.70 10.28 -11.88
C PHE A 343 -4.54 11.27 -11.83
N LEU A 344 -3.32 10.81 -11.53
CA LEU A 344 -2.14 11.68 -11.51
C LEU A 344 -1.94 12.41 -12.86
N ASN A 345 -2.08 11.72 -13.99
CA ASN A 345 -1.87 12.31 -15.30
C ASN A 345 -2.84 13.46 -15.59
N HIS A 346 -4.13 13.32 -15.23
CA HIS A 346 -5.11 14.39 -15.37
C HIS A 346 -4.86 15.54 -14.40
N LEU A 347 -4.50 15.24 -13.15
CA LEU A 347 -4.13 16.24 -12.15
C LEU A 347 -2.94 17.08 -12.63
N LEU A 348 -1.89 16.44 -13.15
CA LEU A 348 -0.70 17.11 -13.66
C LEU A 348 -0.96 17.90 -14.94
N ALA A 349 -1.78 17.37 -15.84
CA ALA A 349 -2.18 18.09 -17.06
C ALA A 349 -2.95 19.37 -16.71
N HIS A 350 -3.87 19.30 -15.74
CA HIS A 350 -4.62 20.47 -15.26
C HIS A 350 -3.70 21.51 -14.63
N LYS A 351 -2.78 21.11 -13.74
CA LYS A 351 -1.78 22.01 -13.16
C LYS A 351 -0.94 22.68 -14.25
N ASN A 352 -0.46 21.92 -15.23
CA ASN A 352 0.34 22.45 -16.31
C ASN A 352 -0.43 23.48 -17.15
N ALA A 353 -1.71 23.23 -17.45
CA ALA A 353 -2.58 24.18 -18.16
C ALA A 353 -2.80 25.50 -17.38
N ARG A 354 -2.57 25.49 -16.06
CA ARG A 354 -2.60 26.67 -15.19
C ARG A 354 -1.22 27.27 -14.91
N GLY A 355 -0.17 26.80 -15.59
CA GLY A 355 1.21 27.25 -15.36
C GLY A 355 1.83 26.76 -14.05
N VAL A 356 1.21 25.79 -13.37
CA VAL A 356 1.70 25.23 -12.10
C VAL A 356 2.58 24.02 -12.38
N ALA A 357 3.84 24.09 -11.94
CA ALA A 357 4.79 23.00 -12.10
C ALA A 357 4.34 21.72 -11.37
N ARG A 358 4.75 20.55 -11.88
CA ARG A 358 4.39 19.22 -11.35
C ARG A 358 4.46 19.11 -9.82
N ARG A 359 5.56 19.55 -9.23
CA ARG A 359 5.84 19.46 -7.78
C ARG A 359 5.51 20.74 -7.00
N ALA A 360 5.08 21.81 -7.66
CA ALA A 360 4.68 23.02 -6.96
C ALA A 360 3.31 22.81 -6.29
N GLU A 361 3.08 23.45 -5.14
CA GLU A 361 1.75 23.51 -4.56
C GLU A 361 0.82 24.37 -5.43
N PHE A 362 -0.46 24.05 -5.46
CA PHE A 362 -1.48 24.81 -6.20
C PHE A 362 -2.44 25.49 -5.23
N PHE A 363 -1.94 26.50 -4.50
CA PHE A 363 -2.67 27.14 -3.40
C PHE A 363 -3.97 27.83 -3.82
N GLU A 364 -4.03 28.36 -5.04
CA GLU A 364 -5.21 29.07 -5.58
C GLU A 364 -6.24 28.13 -6.21
N ALA A 365 -6.07 26.80 -6.10
CA ALA A 365 -7.01 25.85 -6.67
C ALA A 365 -8.43 26.06 -6.10
N THR A 366 -9.42 25.95 -6.96
CA THR A 366 -10.84 26.10 -6.64
C THR A 366 -11.59 24.78 -6.80
N GLU A 367 -12.84 24.73 -6.33
CA GLU A 367 -13.73 23.59 -6.60
C GLU A 367 -14.00 23.37 -8.10
N MET A 368 -13.88 24.42 -8.93
CA MET A 368 -13.94 24.25 -10.38
C MET A 368 -12.75 23.46 -10.92
N ASP A 369 -11.56 23.63 -10.33
CA ASP A 369 -10.36 22.90 -10.74
C ASP A 369 -10.47 21.41 -10.39
N VAL A 370 -10.98 21.08 -9.20
CA VAL A 370 -11.25 19.69 -8.79
C VAL A 370 -12.27 19.04 -9.74
N ARG A 371 -13.36 19.75 -10.05
CA ARG A 371 -14.37 19.30 -11.02
C ARG A 371 -13.81 19.11 -12.42
N ALA A 372 -12.88 19.96 -12.87
CA ALA A 372 -12.25 19.82 -14.18
C ALA A 372 -11.41 18.54 -14.29
N VAL A 373 -10.66 18.16 -13.24
CA VAL A 373 -9.92 16.89 -13.21
C VAL A 373 -10.86 15.68 -13.24
N ARG A 374 -11.95 15.73 -12.46
CA ARG A 374 -12.99 14.68 -12.45
C ARG A 374 -13.66 14.54 -13.83
N ALA A 375 -14.03 15.64 -14.46
CA ALA A 375 -14.61 15.66 -15.80
C ALA A 375 -13.63 15.12 -16.86
N GLY A 376 -12.35 15.50 -16.77
CA GLY A 376 -11.31 15.02 -17.67
C GLY A 376 -11.14 13.50 -17.64
N LEU A 377 -11.27 12.86 -16.47
CA LEU A 377 -11.27 11.39 -16.37
C LEU A 377 -12.48 10.75 -17.08
N VAL A 378 -13.66 11.36 -16.96
CA VAL A 378 -14.89 10.87 -17.62
C VAL A 378 -14.77 11.02 -19.14
N GLU A 379 -14.25 12.16 -19.60
CA GLU A 379 -13.99 12.41 -21.02
C GLU A 379 -12.96 11.42 -21.57
N GLU A 380 -11.84 11.21 -20.88
CA GLU A 380 -10.82 10.24 -21.28
C GLU A 380 -11.42 8.83 -21.41
N ALA A 381 -12.23 8.39 -20.44
CA ALA A 381 -12.94 7.11 -20.53
C ALA A 381 -13.87 7.05 -21.74
N GLY A 382 -14.55 8.16 -22.09
CA GLY A 382 -15.36 8.30 -23.29
C GLY A 382 -14.54 8.14 -24.57
N THR A 383 -13.43 8.86 -24.69
CA THR A 383 -12.55 8.81 -25.86
C THR A 383 -11.92 7.42 -26.07
N LEU A 384 -11.61 6.72 -24.98
CA LEU A 384 -11.04 5.37 -25.04
C LEU A 384 -12.08 4.30 -25.39
N SER A 385 -13.38 4.58 -25.28
CA SER A 385 -14.41 3.55 -25.44
C SER A 385 -14.39 2.82 -26.80
N SER A 386 -13.94 3.50 -27.86
CA SER A 386 -13.77 2.94 -29.21
C SER A 386 -12.35 2.48 -29.53
N VAL A 387 -11.37 2.79 -28.66
CA VAL A 387 -9.94 2.52 -28.87
C VAL A 387 -9.44 1.41 -27.95
N ASP A 388 -9.68 1.54 -26.65
CA ASP A 388 -9.31 0.59 -25.60
C ASP A 388 -10.46 0.50 -24.60
N SER A 389 -11.37 -0.44 -24.87
CA SER A 389 -12.56 -0.63 -24.05
C SER A 389 -12.21 -1.13 -22.64
N ALA A 390 -11.06 -1.78 -22.46
CA ALA A 390 -10.60 -2.23 -21.15
C ALA A 390 -10.15 -1.06 -20.28
N ALA A 391 -9.30 -0.17 -20.81
CA ALA A 391 -8.90 1.06 -20.13
C ALA A 391 -10.10 1.99 -19.87
N SER A 392 -11.01 2.15 -20.83
CA SER A 392 -12.26 2.92 -20.68
C SER A 392 -13.09 2.43 -19.48
N ARG A 393 -13.38 1.13 -19.41
CA ARG A 393 -14.12 0.53 -18.28
C ARG A 393 -13.35 0.68 -16.96
N HIS A 394 -12.04 0.52 -16.99
CA HIS A 394 -11.22 0.66 -15.79
C HIS A 394 -11.26 2.07 -15.20
N ILE A 395 -11.16 3.11 -16.06
CA ILE A 395 -11.30 4.49 -15.60
C ILE A 395 -12.70 4.68 -15.00
N ARG A 396 -13.76 4.27 -15.70
CA ARG A 396 -15.15 4.45 -15.28
C ARG A 396 -15.50 3.72 -13.98
N ASP A 397 -15.07 2.47 -13.85
CA ASP A 397 -15.56 1.56 -12.82
C ASP A 397 -14.62 1.48 -11.61
N ARG A 398 -13.34 1.84 -11.78
CA ARG A 398 -12.29 1.65 -10.76
C ARG A 398 -11.57 2.93 -10.37
N VAL A 399 -11.15 3.74 -11.34
CA VAL A 399 -10.36 4.97 -11.05
C VAL A 399 -11.27 6.11 -10.61
N PHE A 400 -12.22 6.50 -11.47
CA PHE A 400 -13.09 7.63 -11.24
C PHE A 400 -13.87 7.52 -9.92
N PRO A 401 -14.52 6.39 -9.57
CA PRO A 401 -15.27 6.31 -8.31
C PRO A 401 -14.41 6.52 -7.06
N LEU A 402 -13.13 6.12 -7.09
CA LEU A 402 -12.21 6.31 -5.97
C LEU A 402 -11.75 7.77 -5.86
N VAL A 403 -11.47 8.40 -7.01
CA VAL A 403 -11.14 9.84 -7.08
C VAL A 403 -12.33 10.69 -6.62
N ASP A 404 -13.53 10.30 -7.03
CA ASP A 404 -14.80 10.94 -6.67
C ASP A 404 -15.06 10.87 -5.16
N PHE A 405 -14.93 9.66 -4.60
CA PHE A 405 -14.98 9.42 -3.16
C PHE A 405 -13.98 10.30 -2.41
N TYR A 406 -12.72 10.33 -2.86
CA TYR A 406 -11.67 11.09 -2.20
C TYR A 406 -11.92 12.60 -2.25
N ALA A 407 -12.26 13.14 -3.42
CA ALA A 407 -12.58 14.56 -3.58
C ALA A 407 -13.74 14.97 -2.67
N THR A 408 -14.80 14.17 -2.64
CA THR A 408 -15.98 14.42 -1.80
C THR A 408 -15.64 14.34 -0.31
N ALA A 409 -14.76 13.41 0.09
CA ALA A 409 -14.32 13.30 1.47
C ALA A 409 -13.52 14.53 1.93
N LEU A 410 -12.63 15.05 1.07
CA LEU A 410 -11.89 16.28 1.35
C LEU A 410 -12.83 17.47 1.52
N GLU A 411 -13.80 17.61 0.62
CA GLU A 411 -14.82 18.67 0.67
C GLU A 411 -15.61 18.60 1.98
N ARG A 412 -16.16 17.43 2.33
CA ARG A 412 -16.93 17.22 3.58
C ARG A 412 -16.09 17.42 4.84
N ALA A 413 -14.79 17.10 4.78
CA ALA A 413 -13.85 17.36 5.87
C ALA A 413 -13.39 18.83 5.95
N GLY A 414 -13.86 19.69 5.03
CA GLY A 414 -13.55 21.12 4.99
C GLY A 414 -12.13 21.45 4.50
N TYR A 415 -11.45 20.51 3.82
CA TYR A 415 -10.14 20.78 3.23
C TYR A 415 -10.27 21.74 2.04
N PRO A 416 -9.31 22.65 1.82
CA PRO A 416 -9.32 23.48 0.63
C PRO A 416 -9.07 22.63 -0.63
N PRO A 417 -9.57 23.05 -1.81
CA PRO A 417 -9.32 22.35 -3.06
C PRO A 417 -7.82 22.12 -3.35
N ALA A 418 -6.95 23.01 -2.87
CA ALA A 418 -5.50 22.86 -2.96
C ALA A 418 -4.97 21.53 -2.39
N ALA A 419 -5.61 20.98 -1.36
CA ALA A 419 -5.22 19.69 -0.76
C ALA A 419 -5.31 18.54 -1.78
N PHE A 420 -6.32 18.55 -2.67
CA PHE A 420 -6.49 17.57 -3.74
C PHE A 420 -5.32 17.59 -4.75
N PHE A 421 -4.72 18.77 -4.98
CA PHE A 421 -3.61 18.97 -5.91
C PHE A 421 -2.22 18.90 -5.26
N SER A 422 -2.17 18.85 -3.92
CA SER A 422 -0.92 18.89 -3.18
C SER A 422 -0.13 17.59 -3.38
N PRO A 423 1.10 17.64 -3.92
CA PRO A 423 1.97 16.48 -4.05
C PRO A 423 2.50 15.97 -2.71
N SER A 424 2.29 16.73 -1.63
CA SER A 424 2.73 16.41 -0.27
C SER A 424 1.61 15.73 0.52
N PHE A 425 0.34 16.09 0.26
CA PHE A 425 -0.82 15.56 0.96
C PHE A 425 -1.56 14.47 0.16
N THR A 426 -1.85 14.69 -1.12
CA THR A 426 -2.55 13.73 -2.00
C THR A 426 -1.53 12.86 -2.72
N ILE A 427 -1.31 11.65 -2.20
CA ILE A 427 -0.31 10.72 -2.73
C ILE A 427 -1.01 9.63 -3.54
N ASP A 428 -1.10 9.82 -4.84
CA ASP A 428 -1.34 8.69 -5.74
C ASP A 428 -0.10 7.78 -5.68
N THR A 429 -0.28 6.50 -5.40
CA THR A 429 0.81 5.50 -5.35
C THR A 429 0.86 4.62 -6.60
N GLY A 430 -0.07 4.82 -7.54
CA GLY A 430 -0.29 4.00 -8.71
C GLY A 430 -1.20 2.80 -8.43
N GLN A 431 -1.05 1.77 -9.26
CA GLN A 431 -1.70 0.50 -9.03
C GLN A 431 -1.13 -0.20 -7.80
N ILE A 432 -1.95 -1.08 -7.22
CA ILE A 432 -1.52 -1.97 -6.15
C ILE A 432 -0.34 -2.86 -6.57
N VAL A 433 0.51 -3.20 -5.60
CA VAL A 433 1.65 -4.10 -5.78
C VAL A 433 1.27 -5.54 -5.40
N ASN A 434 1.96 -6.54 -5.95
CA ASN A 434 1.79 -7.94 -5.54
C ASN A 434 2.34 -8.13 -4.13
N GLN A 435 1.51 -7.92 -3.11
CA GLN A 435 1.84 -8.17 -1.70
C GLN A 435 0.65 -8.81 -0.97
N GLY A 436 0.92 -9.86 -0.18
CA GLY A 436 -0.09 -10.63 0.51
C GLY A 436 -1.22 -11.04 -0.42
N ARG A 437 -2.48 -10.86 0.00
CA ARG A 437 -3.66 -11.25 -0.78
C ARG A 437 -3.83 -10.49 -2.12
N ALA A 438 -3.08 -9.41 -2.35
CA ALA A 438 -3.12 -8.68 -3.62
C ALA A 438 -2.71 -9.54 -4.83
N LYS A 439 -1.96 -10.62 -4.63
CA LYS A 439 -1.62 -11.61 -5.68
C LYS A 439 -2.80 -12.00 -6.56
N TYR A 440 -3.98 -12.19 -5.96
CA TYR A 440 -5.17 -12.62 -6.69
C TYR A 440 -5.71 -11.55 -7.64
N LEU A 441 -5.39 -10.27 -7.42
CA LEU A 441 -5.80 -9.18 -8.31
C LEU A 441 -5.08 -9.22 -9.67
N PHE A 442 -3.91 -9.87 -9.73
CA PHE A 442 -3.14 -10.09 -10.95
C PHE A 442 -3.60 -11.31 -11.75
N LYS A 443 -4.67 -11.99 -11.32
CA LYS A 443 -5.38 -13.04 -12.08
C LYS A 443 -4.46 -14.14 -12.68
N GLY A 444 -3.40 -14.50 -11.97
CA GLY A 444 -2.46 -15.55 -12.40
C GLY A 444 -1.25 -15.06 -13.20
N LEU A 445 -1.14 -13.76 -13.54
CA LEU A 445 0.08 -13.19 -14.13
C LEU A 445 1.31 -13.26 -13.22
N THR A 446 1.11 -13.63 -11.95
CA THR A 446 2.17 -14.00 -11.02
C THR A 446 1.84 -15.29 -10.28
N ALA A 447 2.85 -16.15 -10.16
CA ALA A 447 2.77 -17.42 -9.45
C ALA A 447 3.40 -17.31 -8.05
N THR A 448 4.47 -16.52 -7.89
CA THR A 448 5.16 -16.30 -6.63
C THR A 448 4.47 -15.21 -5.78
N TRP A 449 4.33 -15.47 -4.48
CA TRP A 449 3.84 -14.48 -3.52
C TRP A 449 4.88 -13.37 -3.33
N ASP A 450 4.41 -12.13 -3.22
CA ASP A 450 5.26 -10.96 -2.92
C ASP A 450 6.37 -10.71 -3.97
N GLU A 451 6.18 -11.22 -5.19
CA GLU A 451 7.10 -11.04 -6.30
C GLU A 451 6.80 -9.73 -7.04
N PRO A 452 7.80 -8.85 -7.22
CA PRO A 452 7.64 -7.63 -7.99
C PRO A 452 7.06 -7.88 -9.38
N MET A 453 6.03 -7.12 -9.72
CA MET A 453 5.41 -7.15 -11.04
C MET A 453 5.99 -6.05 -11.93
N THR A 454 6.58 -5.00 -11.36
CA THR A 454 7.10 -3.86 -12.11
C THR A 454 8.54 -3.51 -11.71
N PRO A 455 9.33 -2.89 -12.60
CA PRO A 455 10.70 -2.45 -12.25
C PRO A 455 10.71 -1.41 -11.11
N ARG A 456 9.61 -0.65 -10.95
CA ARG A 456 9.42 0.28 -9.84
C ARG A 456 9.16 -0.42 -8.51
N GLU A 457 8.63 -1.64 -8.50
CA GLU A 457 8.55 -2.49 -7.31
C GLU A 457 9.92 -3.10 -7.00
N GLU A 458 10.64 -3.57 -8.03
CA GLU A 458 11.97 -4.18 -7.90
C GLU A 458 13.00 -3.28 -7.20
N ARG A 459 12.86 -1.95 -7.26
CA ARG A 459 13.74 -1.02 -6.51
C ARG A 459 13.72 -1.23 -4.99
N ALA A 460 12.66 -1.84 -4.45
CA ALA A 460 12.57 -2.19 -3.03
C ALA A 460 13.35 -3.47 -2.70
N HIS A 461 13.81 -4.21 -3.72
CA HIS A 461 14.42 -5.53 -3.63
C HIS A 461 15.89 -5.56 -4.09
N VAL A 462 16.41 -4.49 -4.68
CA VAL A 462 17.86 -4.36 -4.96
C VAL A 462 18.66 -4.21 -3.66
N GLU A 463 19.94 -4.60 -3.67
CA GLU A 463 20.85 -4.54 -2.50
C GLU A 463 20.97 -3.14 -1.88
N LEU A 464 20.67 -2.08 -2.65
CA LEU A 464 20.65 -0.68 -2.21
C LEU A 464 19.23 -0.11 -1.96
N GLY A 465 18.19 -0.96 -1.95
CA GLY A 465 16.81 -0.58 -1.71
C GLY A 465 16.55 -0.14 -0.26
N ILE A 466 15.51 0.69 -0.05
CA ILE A 466 15.15 1.13 1.31
C ILE A 466 14.98 -0.07 2.29
N PRO A 467 14.37 -1.20 1.90
CA PRO A 467 14.29 -2.40 2.75
C PRO A 467 15.63 -3.07 3.05
N SER A 468 16.58 -3.13 2.11
CA SER A 468 17.91 -3.73 2.38
C SER A 468 18.72 -2.86 3.35
N VAL A 469 18.60 -1.53 3.26
CA VAL A 469 19.23 -0.58 4.19
C VAL A 469 18.60 -0.63 5.60
N ARG A 470 17.33 -1.04 5.74
CA ARG A 470 16.67 -1.18 7.05
C ARG A 470 17.25 -2.31 7.89
N GLY A 471 17.77 -3.36 7.25
CA GLY A 471 18.10 -4.64 7.89
C GLY A 471 16.88 -5.28 8.58
N LEU A 472 17.08 -6.42 9.25
CA LEU A 472 16.03 -7.08 10.03
C LEU A 472 15.39 -6.15 11.07
N VAL A 473 14.09 -6.34 11.32
CA VAL A 473 13.31 -5.52 12.25
C VAL A 473 12.52 -6.40 13.20
N TRP A 474 12.11 -5.88 14.34
CA TRP A 474 11.38 -6.67 15.34
C TRP A 474 9.91 -6.27 15.46
N ARG A 475 9.07 -7.26 15.76
CA ARG A 475 7.65 -7.12 16.06
C ARG A 475 7.35 -7.71 17.43
N ILE A 476 6.52 -7.01 18.21
CA ILE A 476 5.81 -7.56 19.37
C ILE A 476 4.32 -7.44 19.08
N ALA A 477 3.55 -8.52 19.26
CA ALA A 477 2.11 -8.54 19.01
C ALA A 477 1.40 -9.61 19.86
N PRO A 478 0.09 -9.44 20.18
CA PRO A 478 -0.69 -10.50 20.79
C PRO A 478 -0.85 -11.70 19.85
N LEU A 479 -0.91 -12.90 20.43
CA LEU A 479 -1.25 -14.11 19.70
C LEU A 479 -2.74 -14.44 19.83
N PRO A 480 -3.39 -14.87 18.73
CA PRO A 480 -4.76 -15.33 18.79
C PRO A 480 -4.95 -16.47 19.80
N VAL A 481 -5.87 -16.30 20.74
CA VAL A 481 -6.23 -17.33 21.72
C VAL A 481 -7.42 -18.11 21.19
N ALA A 482 -7.24 -19.41 20.95
CA ALA A 482 -8.29 -20.28 20.44
C ALA A 482 -8.13 -21.71 20.94
N GLN A 483 -9.26 -22.39 21.18
CA GLN A 483 -9.28 -23.84 21.35
C GLN A 483 -9.21 -24.50 19.96
N GLY A 484 -8.07 -25.13 19.65
CA GLY A 484 -7.83 -25.79 18.37
C GLY A 484 -7.11 -24.91 17.34
N ASN A 485 -7.23 -25.28 16.06
CA ASN A 485 -6.55 -24.63 14.95
C ASN A 485 -7.55 -23.82 14.11
N PRO A 486 -7.83 -22.56 14.48
CA PRO A 486 -8.69 -21.69 13.68
C PRO A 486 -8.10 -21.49 12.28
N SER A 487 -8.97 -21.24 11.30
CA SER A 487 -8.54 -21.00 9.93
C SER A 487 -7.73 -19.70 9.80
N THR A 488 -6.89 -19.61 8.77
CA THR A 488 -6.15 -18.37 8.44
C THR A 488 -7.06 -17.19 8.10
N ALA A 489 -8.31 -17.43 7.71
CA ALA A 489 -9.31 -16.37 7.52
C ALA A 489 -9.72 -15.72 8.85
N VAL A 490 -9.61 -16.45 9.96
CA VAL A 490 -9.94 -16.02 11.31
C VAL A 490 -8.76 -15.30 11.95
N THR A 491 -7.58 -15.94 12.02
CA THR A 491 -6.39 -15.43 12.73
C THR A 491 -5.41 -14.63 11.87
N GLY A 492 -5.52 -14.74 10.55
CA GLY A 492 -4.55 -14.20 9.60
C GLY A 492 -3.38 -15.15 9.34
N ALA A 493 -2.62 -14.90 8.27
CA ALA A 493 -1.51 -15.76 7.87
C ALA A 493 -0.20 -15.50 8.65
N LYS A 494 -0.10 -14.38 9.37
CA LYS A 494 1.10 -14.02 10.15
C LYS A 494 1.04 -14.47 11.61
N ASN A 495 -0.11 -14.94 12.09
CA ASN A 495 -0.32 -15.23 13.50
C ASN A 495 -0.65 -16.71 13.71
N THR A 496 0.23 -17.39 14.44
CA THR A 496 -0.04 -18.73 14.97
C THR A 496 -0.90 -18.60 16.23
N SER A 497 -2.00 -19.37 16.32
CA SER A 497 -2.82 -19.37 17.53
C SER A 497 -2.12 -20.05 18.71
N SER A 498 -2.51 -19.66 19.92
CA SER A 498 -2.12 -20.29 21.18
C SER A 498 -3.34 -20.72 21.96
N SER A 499 -3.17 -21.70 22.86
CA SER A 499 -4.21 -22.13 23.80
C SER A 499 -4.35 -21.23 25.02
N THR A 500 -3.35 -20.37 25.29
CA THR A 500 -3.32 -19.41 26.41
C THR A 500 -2.94 -18.01 25.94
N ALA A 501 -3.14 -17.00 26.78
CA ALA A 501 -2.74 -15.63 26.45
C ALA A 501 -1.21 -15.50 26.34
N ASN A 502 -0.74 -15.10 25.15
CA ASN A 502 0.68 -14.93 24.85
C ASN A 502 0.92 -13.74 23.92
N LEU A 503 2.12 -13.21 23.99
CA LEU A 503 2.69 -12.30 22.99
C LEU A 503 3.69 -13.07 22.12
N SER A 504 3.77 -12.73 20.83
CA SER A 504 4.94 -13.07 20.02
C SER A 504 5.94 -11.93 19.99
N VAL A 505 7.22 -12.29 20.03
CA VAL A 505 8.35 -11.39 19.78
C VAL A 505 9.15 -11.98 18.63
N GLU A 506 9.08 -11.32 17.47
CA GLU A 506 9.49 -11.88 16.18
C GLU A 506 10.48 -10.98 15.47
N GLU A 507 11.52 -11.58 14.90
CA GLU A 507 12.38 -10.94 13.92
C GLU A 507 11.76 -11.11 12.51
N LEU A 508 11.75 -10.01 11.74
CA LEU A 508 11.10 -9.91 10.43
C LEU A 508 12.07 -9.42 9.36
N ASP A 509 11.95 -9.99 8.17
CA ASP A 509 12.56 -9.46 6.96
C ASP A 509 11.77 -8.24 6.48
N PRO A 510 12.38 -7.04 6.32
CA PRO A 510 11.68 -5.83 5.91
C PRO A 510 11.12 -5.85 4.48
N GLN A 511 11.54 -6.77 3.61
CA GLN A 511 11.07 -6.85 2.21
C GLN A 511 9.68 -7.47 2.08
N GLY A 512 9.32 -8.40 2.97
CA GLY A 512 7.99 -9.04 3.01
C GLY A 512 7.27 -8.94 4.37
N LEU A 513 7.95 -8.38 5.37
CA LEU A 513 7.53 -8.40 6.77
C LEU A 513 7.18 -9.83 7.22
N ALA A 514 8.06 -10.76 6.85
CA ALA A 514 7.89 -12.20 7.01
C ALA A 514 8.90 -12.74 8.03
N THR A 515 8.56 -13.88 8.66
CA THR A 515 9.41 -14.56 9.65
C THR A 515 10.49 -15.44 9.02
N ASN A 516 10.68 -15.36 7.70
CA ASN A 516 11.76 -16.03 6.98
C ASN A 516 12.57 -14.98 6.23
N ALA A 517 13.89 -15.07 6.26
CA ALA A 517 14.77 -14.23 5.47
C ALA A 517 14.60 -14.57 3.98
N ARG A 518 14.30 -13.60 3.12
CA ARG A 518 14.05 -13.84 1.68
C ARG A 518 15.28 -14.35 0.95
N SER A 519 16.48 -13.86 1.32
CA SER A 519 17.73 -14.21 0.66
C SER A 519 18.19 -15.64 0.90
N THR A 520 17.91 -16.19 2.08
CA THR A 520 18.38 -17.51 2.51
C THR A 520 17.25 -18.52 2.71
N ASN A 521 16.00 -18.07 2.71
CA ASN A 521 14.80 -18.81 3.09
C ASN A 521 14.90 -19.47 4.48
N THR A 522 15.71 -18.90 5.37
CA THR A 522 15.88 -19.40 6.74
C THR A 522 14.87 -18.77 7.67
N ALA A 523 14.31 -19.57 8.59
CA ALA A 523 13.46 -19.06 9.65
C ALA A 523 14.22 -18.07 10.53
N LEU A 524 13.58 -16.94 10.82
CA LEU A 524 14.06 -15.89 11.72
C LEU A 524 13.63 -16.20 13.16
N ARG A 525 14.22 -15.47 14.12
CA ARG A 525 14.00 -15.72 15.55
C ARG A 525 12.58 -15.36 15.96
N ARG A 526 11.99 -16.21 16.80
CA ARG A 526 10.66 -16.03 17.38
C ARG A 526 10.66 -16.49 18.83
N TYR A 527 10.06 -15.68 19.70
CA TYR A 527 9.80 -16.01 21.10
C TYR A 527 8.31 -15.89 21.35
N VAL A 528 7.79 -16.76 22.21
CA VAL A 528 6.40 -16.71 22.69
C VAL A 528 6.46 -16.49 24.19
N ILE A 529 5.81 -15.42 24.64
CA ILE A 529 5.89 -14.95 26.02
C ILE A 529 4.48 -14.99 26.62
N PRO A 530 4.25 -15.84 27.64
CA PRO A 530 2.98 -15.86 28.36
C PRO A 530 2.70 -14.52 29.02
N VAL A 531 1.43 -14.13 29.03
CA VAL A 531 0.92 -12.94 29.73
C VAL A 531 -0.34 -13.32 30.51
N PRO A 532 -0.76 -12.52 31.50
CA PRO A 532 -2.02 -12.75 32.19
C PRO A 532 -3.21 -12.81 31.21
N ASP A 533 -4.14 -13.76 31.42
CA ASP A 533 -5.27 -13.94 30.49
C ASP A 533 -6.12 -12.67 30.32
N ARG A 534 -6.28 -11.90 31.40
CA ARG A 534 -7.01 -10.61 31.41
C ARG A 534 -6.37 -9.50 30.58
N TRP A 535 -5.13 -9.70 30.11
CA TRP A 535 -4.45 -8.73 29.24
C TRP A 535 -4.91 -8.82 27.79
N LEU A 536 -5.50 -9.93 27.36
CA LEU A 536 -5.95 -10.13 26.00
C LEU A 536 -7.47 -10.28 25.95
N GLU A 537 -8.09 -9.62 24.98
CA GLU A 537 -9.49 -9.83 24.64
C GLU A 537 -9.63 -10.24 23.17
N HIS A 538 -10.67 -11.03 22.92
CA HIS A 538 -11.07 -11.45 21.58
C HIS A 538 -12.37 -10.75 21.22
N VAL A 539 -12.36 -10.02 20.09
CA VAL A 539 -13.52 -9.36 19.53
C VAL A 539 -13.83 -9.97 18.17
N ASP A 540 -14.93 -10.72 18.12
CA ASP A 540 -15.42 -11.27 16.87
C ASP A 540 -16.03 -10.20 15.96
N LEU A 541 -16.28 -10.56 14.70
CA LEU A 541 -16.80 -9.62 13.70
C LEU A 541 -18.21 -9.11 14.04
N ASP A 542 -19.05 -9.94 14.64
CA ASP A 542 -20.44 -9.57 14.98
C ASP A 542 -20.45 -8.54 16.12
N THR A 543 -19.61 -8.76 17.12
CA THR A 543 -19.37 -7.81 18.21
C THR A 543 -18.76 -6.53 17.67
N GLY A 544 -17.72 -6.61 16.84
CA GLY A 544 -17.12 -5.47 16.16
C GLY A 544 -18.15 -4.66 15.35
N SER A 545 -19.09 -5.34 14.70
CA SER A 545 -20.17 -4.68 13.96
C SER A 545 -21.17 -3.97 14.89
N ARG A 546 -21.59 -4.61 15.99
CA ARG A 546 -22.52 -4.01 16.98
C ARG A 546 -21.96 -2.76 17.66
N ILE A 547 -20.64 -2.71 17.87
CA ILE A 547 -19.98 -1.58 18.53
C ILE A 547 -19.45 -0.53 17.55
N HIS A 548 -19.79 -0.64 16.26
CA HIS A 548 -19.31 0.22 15.19
C HIS A 548 -17.77 0.32 15.12
N ALA A 549 -17.07 -0.82 15.25
CA ALA A 549 -15.61 -0.87 15.29
C ALA A 549 -14.92 -0.66 13.93
N LEU A 550 -15.67 -0.51 12.84
CA LEU A 550 -15.11 -0.29 11.50
C LEU A 550 -15.93 0.74 10.71
N PRO A 551 -15.26 1.56 9.88
CA PRO A 551 -15.94 2.58 9.11
C PRO A 551 -16.89 2.00 8.06
N GLY A 552 -18.01 2.68 7.82
CA GLY A 552 -19.01 2.33 6.82
C GLY A 552 -20.16 1.45 7.27
N LEU A 553 -20.29 1.19 8.58
CA LEU A 553 -21.47 0.54 9.17
C LEU A 553 -22.68 1.50 9.21
N LEU A 554 -23.89 0.95 9.03
CA LEU A 554 -25.15 1.69 9.02
C LEU A 554 -25.78 1.87 10.41
#